data_AF-A0A3D4BCD8-F1
#
_entry.id   AF-A0A3D4BCD8-F1
#
_cell.length_a   1.000
_cell.length_b   1.000
_cell.length_c   1.000
_cell.angle_alpha   90.00
_cell.angle_beta   90.00
_cell.angle_gamma   90.00
#
_symmetry.space_group_name_H-M   'P 1'
#
loop_
_entity.id
_entity.type
_entity.pdbx_description
1 polymer ?
#
loop_
_entity_poly.entity_id
_entity_poly.type
_entity_poly.pdbx_seq_one_letter_code
_entity_poly.pdbx_strand_id
1 'polypeptide(L)'
;AILTIGEHISWWLAIGLILAFLPYFPYTKHAHLFMGPFNLATRPERTSLGAMDAIDFEDETIEQFGISQLKDLNQTHLVDAFACIMCNRCQDACPAYVTGKELSPAALEINKRYHIRENMEAMASGEYEDVPLLSYAISESALWACTSCGACVDICPVGNEPMFDILGIRQDQVLMNSVFPKELKGAFTGIERNGNPWQMSGDRLDWTQPLDFPVPTAEENPNYEVLYWVGCAGAYDPNTQKTARAIATILHASGVNFAVLGNSETCTGDMARRSGNEYLFSEMAKGNIDTLNRVGADKKKIVTGCPHCLHTLGKEYSAYGGHYTVMHHTQMIESLTADGKLNTATDQQTQVTFHDPCYLGRHNGEYQAPRNALADSGLSLVEMARNKRNAFCCGAGGAQVWKEEEEGDQAVSDHRFEEAKNTGAETLAVGCPFCARMMNDANTRAGNPMHVKDVAEIVVESLNRGKGSEKGE
;
A
#
# COMPACT_ATOMS: atom_id res chain seq x y z
N ALA A 1 6.45 -20.21 -66.20
CA ALA A 1 7.64 -19.34 -66.22
C ALA A 1 7.49 -18.18 -65.23
N ILE A 2 6.65 -17.17 -65.50
CA ILE A 2 6.48 -16.02 -64.59
C ILE A 2 5.98 -16.44 -63.20
N LEU A 3 4.95 -17.30 -63.13
CA LEU A 3 4.45 -17.82 -61.85
C LEU A 3 5.51 -18.61 -61.07
N THR A 4 6.27 -19.46 -61.76
CA THR A 4 7.36 -20.26 -61.17
C THR A 4 8.49 -19.38 -60.63
N ILE A 5 8.88 -18.35 -61.39
CA ILE A 5 9.88 -17.37 -60.94
C ILE A 5 9.36 -16.59 -59.71
N GLY A 6 8.09 -16.17 -59.76
CA GLY A 6 7.43 -15.50 -58.63
C GLY A 6 7.41 -16.38 -57.37
N GLU A 7 7.05 -17.66 -57.49
CA GLU A 7 7.06 -18.63 -56.40
C GLU A 7 8.45 -18.76 -55.77
N HIS A 8 9.50 -18.94 -56.58
CA HIS A 8 10.86 -19.04 -56.08
C HIS A 8 11.33 -17.75 -55.38
N ILE A 9 11.03 -16.58 -55.95
CA ILE A 9 11.37 -15.29 -55.33
C ILE A 9 10.66 -15.16 -53.97
N SER A 10 9.35 -15.44 -53.92
CA SER A 10 8.58 -15.37 -52.67
C SER A 10 9.09 -16.35 -51.62
N TRP A 11 9.47 -17.57 -52.01
CA TRP A 11 10.02 -18.57 -51.10
C TRP A 11 11.35 -18.12 -50.49
N TRP A 12 12.30 -17.67 -51.32
CA TRP A 12 13.61 -17.20 -50.83
C TRP A 12 13.49 -15.92 -50.02
N LEU A 13 12.58 -15.01 -50.39
CA LEU A 13 12.30 -13.81 -49.62
C LEU A 13 11.70 -14.15 -48.26
N ALA A 14 10.73 -15.07 -48.19
CA ALA A 14 10.12 -15.49 -46.93
C ALA A 14 11.16 -16.11 -45.99
N ILE A 15 12.02 -17.00 -46.50
CA ILE A 15 13.09 -17.60 -45.70
C ILE A 15 14.14 -16.57 -45.29
N GLY A 16 14.53 -15.68 -46.20
CA GLY A 16 15.45 -14.58 -45.90
C GLY A 16 14.91 -13.67 -44.79
N LEU A 17 13.61 -13.35 -44.81
CA LEU A 17 12.95 -12.57 -43.76
C LEU A 17 12.90 -13.31 -42.43
N ILE A 18 12.60 -14.62 -42.42
CA ILE A 18 12.62 -15.44 -41.19
C ILE A 18 14.03 -15.47 -40.60
N LEU A 19 15.05 -15.72 -41.43
CA LEU A 19 16.45 -15.77 -40.99
C LEU A 19 16.95 -14.40 -40.51
N ALA A 20 16.51 -13.30 -41.11
CA ALA A 20 16.81 -11.94 -40.65
C ALA A 20 16.03 -11.57 -39.37
N PHE A 21 14.84 -12.14 -39.18
CA PHE A 21 14.03 -11.90 -37.99
C PHE A 21 14.61 -12.56 -36.74
N LEU A 22 15.25 -13.74 -36.86
CA LEU A 22 15.87 -14.44 -35.74
C LEU A 22 16.88 -13.58 -34.94
N PRO A 23 17.92 -12.98 -35.55
CA PRO A 23 18.83 -12.10 -34.82
C PRO A 23 18.18 -10.75 -34.48
N TYR A 24 17.15 -10.29 -35.19
CA TYR A 24 16.42 -9.06 -34.85
C TYR A 24 15.55 -9.22 -33.59
N PHE A 25 14.99 -10.41 -33.40
CA PHE A 25 14.04 -10.72 -32.35
C PHE A 25 14.52 -10.31 -30.93
N PRO A 26 15.69 -10.75 -30.42
CA PRO A 26 16.11 -10.46 -29.04
C PRO A 26 16.39 -8.98 -28.77
N TYR A 27 16.73 -8.18 -29.79
CA TYR A 27 17.02 -6.75 -29.62
C TYR A 27 15.77 -5.86 -29.68
N THR A 28 14.60 -6.45 -29.94
CA THR A 28 13.37 -5.70 -30.22
C THR A 28 12.25 -6.05 -29.26
N LYS A 29 11.13 -5.32 -29.36
CA LYS A 29 9.99 -5.53 -28.46
C LYS A 29 9.33 -6.90 -28.60
N HIS A 30 9.71 -7.65 -29.64
CA HIS A 30 9.26 -9.01 -29.84
C HIS A 30 9.78 -9.97 -28.76
N ALA A 31 10.92 -9.66 -28.11
CA ALA A 31 11.43 -10.42 -26.96
C ALA A 31 10.36 -10.67 -25.88
N HIS A 32 9.43 -9.73 -25.70
CA HIS A 32 8.24 -9.86 -24.86
C HIS A 32 7.46 -11.17 -25.07
N LEU A 33 7.38 -11.68 -26.30
CA LEU A 33 6.59 -12.88 -26.63
C LEU A 33 7.10 -14.13 -25.89
N PHE A 34 8.40 -14.20 -25.59
CA PHE A 34 8.96 -15.26 -24.75
C PHE A 34 9.16 -14.81 -23.31
N MET A 35 9.62 -13.57 -23.10
CA MET A 35 9.95 -13.08 -21.76
C MET A 35 8.71 -12.84 -20.91
N GLY A 36 7.55 -12.51 -21.50
CA GLY A 36 6.30 -12.33 -20.75
C GLY A 36 5.80 -13.61 -20.07
N PRO A 37 5.61 -14.73 -20.80
CA PRO A 37 5.28 -16.02 -20.19
C PRO A 37 6.37 -16.51 -19.23
N PHE A 38 7.65 -16.31 -19.55
CA PHE A 38 8.75 -16.67 -18.66
C PHE A 38 8.67 -15.89 -17.34
N ASN A 39 8.47 -14.58 -17.40
CA ASN A 39 8.37 -13.72 -16.23
C ASN A 39 7.23 -14.15 -15.30
N LEU A 40 6.06 -14.45 -15.86
CA LEU A 40 4.93 -14.97 -15.10
C LEU A 40 5.24 -16.32 -14.44
N ALA A 41 5.97 -17.19 -15.14
CA ALA A 41 6.33 -18.52 -14.63
C ALA A 41 7.41 -18.48 -13.55
N THR A 42 8.31 -17.49 -13.60
CA THR A 42 9.41 -17.32 -12.63
C THR A 42 9.13 -16.28 -11.56
N ARG A 43 7.94 -15.66 -11.56
CA ARG A 43 7.58 -14.60 -10.62
C ARG A 43 7.72 -15.11 -9.17
N PRO A 44 8.36 -14.36 -8.26
CA PRO A 44 8.49 -14.78 -6.88
C PRO A 44 7.13 -14.94 -6.20
N GLU A 45 6.96 -15.98 -5.40
CA GLU A 45 5.79 -16.11 -4.53
C GLU A 45 5.89 -15.07 -3.40
N ARG A 46 4.90 -14.19 -3.30
CA ARG A 46 4.81 -13.17 -2.26
C ARG A 46 3.54 -13.36 -1.43
N THR A 47 3.61 -13.06 -0.13
CA THR A 47 2.44 -13.12 0.77
C THR A 47 1.36 -12.10 0.40
N SER A 48 1.73 -11.03 -0.30
CA SER A 48 0.86 -9.98 -0.82
C SER A 48 1.58 -9.17 -1.91
N LEU A 49 0.82 -8.38 -2.68
CA LEU A 49 1.35 -7.53 -3.75
C LEU A 49 2.34 -6.45 -3.26
N GLY A 50 2.29 -6.09 -1.97
CA GLY A 50 3.18 -5.08 -1.37
C GLY A 50 4.13 -5.60 -0.31
N ALA A 51 4.29 -6.93 -0.18
CA ALA A 51 5.24 -7.50 0.76
C ALA A 51 6.66 -7.40 0.17
N MET A 52 7.49 -6.57 0.81
CA MET A 52 8.91 -6.49 0.49
C MET A 52 9.66 -7.63 1.15
N ASP A 53 10.77 -8.05 0.54
CA ASP A 53 11.66 -9.07 1.10
C ASP A 53 12.39 -8.50 2.34
N ALA A 54 12.70 -9.36 3.33
CA ALA A 54 13.47 -8.95 4.50
C ALA A 54 14.96 -8.93 4.17
N ILE A 55 15.67 -7.96 4.73
CA ILE A 55 17.13 -7.90 4.69
C ILE A 55 17.69 -8.51 5.97
N ASP A 56 18.63 -9.45 5.82
CA ASP A 56 19.40 -9.99 6.94
C ASP A 56 20.60 -9.08 7.24
N PHE A 57 20.45 -8.18 8.20
CA PHE A 57 21.53 -7.27 8.60
C PHE A 57 22.66 -7.96 9.37
N GLU A 58 22.51 -9.23 9.74
CA GLU A 58 23.56 -10.01 10.42
C GLU A 58 24.45 -10.76 9.40
N ASP A 59 24.07 -10.80 8.12
CA ASP A 59 24.86 -11.38 7.05
C ASP A 59 25.98 -10.44 6.60
N GLU A 60 27.20 -10.71 7.08
CA GLU A 60 28.41 -9.96 6.73
C GLU A 60 28.81 -10.07 5.24
N THR A 61 28.17 -10.95 4.46
CA THR A 61 28.41 -11.05 3.01
C THR A 61 27.64 -10.02 2.20
N ILE A 62 26.67 -9.33 2.80
CA ILE A 62 25.91 -8.27 2.13
C ILE A 62 26.70 -6.97 2.16
N GLU A 63 27.25 -6.60 1.00
CA GLU A 63 27.98 -5.33 0.81
C GLU A 63 27.09 -4.17 0.33
N GLN A 64 25.89 -4.48 -0.17
CA GLN A 64 24.95 -3.52 -0.76
C GLN A 64 23.53 -3.78 -0.23
N PHE A 65 22.96 -2.77 0.44
CA PHE A 65 21.55 -2.79 0.84
C PHE A 65 20.70 -2.06 -0.20
N GLY A 66 19.62 -2.70 -0.66
CA GLY A 66 18.77 -2.15 -1.72
C GLY A 66 19.41 -2.26 -3.12
N ILE A 67 18.94 -1.42 -4.04
CA ILE A 67 19.24 -1.54 -5.47
C ILE A 67 19.88 -0.25 -5.97
N SER A 68 21.19 -0.26 -6.21
CA SER A 68 21.90 0.90 -6.78
C SER A 68 22.02 0.76 -8.30
N GLN A 69 22.35 -0.43 -8.78
CA GLN A 69 22.76 -0.75 -10.14
C GLN A 69 21.99 -1.97 -10.70
N LEU A 70 22.20 -2.32 -11.98
CA LEU A 70 21.53 -3.47 -12.61
C LEU A 70 21.84 -4.80 -11.92
N LYS A 71 23.07 -5.01 -11.45
CA LYS A 71 23.48 -6.26 -10.78
C LYS A 71 22.79 -6.48 -9.43
N ASP A 72 22.28 -5.41 -8.82
CA ASP A 72 21.59 -5.46 -7.52
C ASP A 72 20.11 -5.82 -7.70
N LEU A 73 19.60 -5.83 -8.94
CA LEU A 73 18.25 -6.26 -9.23
C LEU A 73 18.10 -7.76 -9.02
N ASN A 74 16.95 -8.16 -8.48
CA ASN A 74 16.52 -9.55 -8.52
C ASN A 74 16.47 -10.03 -9.98
N GLN A 75 16.82 -11.31 -10.22
CA GLN A 75 16.85 -11.89 -11.56
C GLN A 75 15.51 -11.70 -12.32
N THR A 76 14.38 -11.77 -11.62
CA THR A 76 13.05 -11.54 -12.19
C THR A 76 12.85 -10.09 -12.61
N HIS A 77 13.41 -9.12 -11.89
CA HIS A 77 13.29 -7.69 -12.24
C HIS A 77 14.19 -7.28 -13.43
N LEU A 78 15.23 -8.08 -13.73
CA LEU A 78 15.95 -7.99 -15.01
C LEU A 78 15.09 -8.50 -16.17
N VAL A 79 14.33 -9.58 -15.94
CA VAL A 79 13.39 -10.13 -16.93
C VAL A 79 12.26 -9.15 -17.21
N ASP A 80 11.76 -8.43 -16.20
CA ASP A 80 10.70 -7.41 -16.34
C ASP A 80 10.99 -6.43 -17.48
N ALA A 81 12.24 -5.98 -17.62
CA ALA A 81 12.64 -5.04 -18.66
C ALA A 81 12.35 -5.59 -20.07
N PHE A 82 12.60 -6.89 -20.29
CA PHE A 82 12.35 -7.57 -21.57
C PHE A 82 10.93 -8.12 -21.70
N ALA A 83 10.28 -8.42 -20.58
CA ALA A 83 8.86 -8.73 -20.51
C ALA A 83 8.00 -7.48 -20.75
N CYS A 84 8.53 -6.26 -20.70
CA CYS A 84 7.76 -5.06 -21.03
C CYS A 84 7.53 -4.91 -22.55
N ILE A 85 6.26 -4.91 -22.98
CA ILE A 85 5.87 -4.60 -24.38
C ILE A 85 5.67 -3.10 -24.64
N MET A 86 5.87 -2.24 -23.64
CA MET A 86 5.68 -0.78 -23.73
C MET A 86 4.22 -0.38 -23.99
N CYS A 87 3.27 -1.06 -23.34
CA CYS A 87 1.82 -0.76 -23.49
C CYS A 87 1.32 0.41 -22.61
N ASN A 88 2.16 0.92 -21.71
CA ASN A 88 1.89 2.03 -20.80
C ASN A 88 0.72 1.87 -19.80
N ARG A 89 0.11 0.68 -19.68
CA ARG A 89 -0.96 0.45 -18.68
C ARG A 89 -0.56 0.79 -17.24
N CYS A 90 0.67 0.46 -16.84
CA CYS A 90 1.20 0.77 -15.51
C CYS A 90 1.47 2.27 -15.31
N GLN A 91 1.73 3.01 -16.39
CA GLN A 91 1.85 4.45 -16.38
C GLN A 91 0.46 5.09 -16.23
N ASP A 92 -0.53 4.67 -17.02
CA ASP A 92 -1.89 5.22 -16.98
C ASP A 92 -2.62 4.92 -15.66
N ALA A 93 -2.24 3.83 -14.98
CA ALA A 93 -2.72 3.49 -13.65
C ALA A 93 -1.96 4.21 -12.51
N CYS A 94 -0.79 4.80 -12.79
CA CYS A 94 0.05 5.41 -11.77
C CYS A 94 -0.55 6.75 -11.30
N PRO A 95 -0.83 6.92 -9.99
CA PRO A 95 -1.40 8.16 -9.51
C PRO A 95 -0.46 9.37 -9.67
N ALA A 96 0.85 9.14 -9.53
CA ALA A 96 1.84 10.19 -9.72
C ALA A 96 1.84 10.69 -11.18
N TYR A 97 1.91 9.77 -12.15
CA TYR A 97 1.87 10.11 -13.57
C TYR A 97 0.58 10.84 -13.97
N VAL A 98 -0.59 10.33 -13.56
CA VAL A 98 -1.90 10.90 -13.89
C VAL A 98 -2.07 12.32 -13.33
N THR A 99 -1.31 12.68 -12.30
CA THR A 99 -1.30 14.02 -11.70
C THR A 99 -0.14 14.91 -12.15
N GLY A 100 0.53 14.53 -13.26
CA GLY A 100 1.55 15.35 -13.92
C GLY A 100 2.96 15.23 -13.34
N LYS A 101 3.21 14.28 -12.43
CA LYS A 101 4.55 14.06 -11.86
C LYS A 101 5.42 13.24 -12.79
N GLU A 102 6.74 13.31 -12.59
CA GLU A 102 7.73 12.63 -13.43
C GLU A 102 7.65 11.10 -13.41
N LEU A 103 7.10 10.50 -12.35
CA LEU A 103 7.10 9.04 -12.20
C LEU A 103 6.26 8.33 -13.26
N SER A 104 6.92 7.57 -14.13
CA SER A 104 6.31 6.55 -14.99
C SER A 104 6.91 5.17 -14.71
N PRO A 105 6.13 4.23 -14.14
CA PRO A 105 6.58 2.84 -13.98
C PRO A 105 6.88 2.14 -15.31
N ALA A 106 6.24 2.57 -16.41
CA ALA A 106 6.54 2.06 -17.74
C ALA A 106 7.90 2.55 -18.22
N ALA A 107 8.21 3.83 -18.01
CA ALA A 107 9.50 4.42 -18.40
C ALA A 107 10.66 3.73 -17.68
N LEU A 108 10.52 3.40 -16.39
CA LEU A 108 11.53 2.63 -15.64
C LEU A 108 11.92 1.33 -16.37
N GLU A 109 10.93 0.50 -16.73
CA GLU A 109 11.17 -0.77 -17.45
C GLU A 109 11.76 -0.56 -18.85
N ILE A 110 11.27 0.46 -19.57
CA ILE A 110 11.73 0.81 -20.91
C ILE A 110 13.20 1.27 -20.88
N ASN A 111 13.54 2.13 -19.92
CA ASN A 111 14.88 2.69 -19.77
C ASN A 111 15.88 1.60 -19.37
N LYS A 112 15.53 0.72 -18.41
CA LYS A 112 16.32 -0.49 -18.10
C LYS A 112 16.63 -1.30 -19.36
N ARG A 113 15.60 -1.60 -20.16
CA ARG A 113 15.76 -2.40 -21.37
C ARG A 113 16.66 -1.73 -22.41
N TYR A 114 16.49 -0.42 -22.64
CA TYR A 114 17.33 0.30 -23.60
C TYR A 114 18.78 0.36 -23.15
N HIS A 115 19.02 0.64 -21.87
CA HIS A 115 20.37 0.64 -21.32
C HIS A 115 21.05 -0.72 -21.43
N ILE A 116 20.37 -1.81 -21.07
CA ILE A 116 20.91 -3.17 -21.21
C ILE A 116 21.23 -3.47 -22.68
N ARG A 117 20.37 -3.04 -23.61
CA ARG A 117 20.58 -3.30 -25.04
C ARG A 117 21.76 -2.51 -25.61
N GLU A 118 21.89 -1.25 -25.26
CA GLU A 118 22.97 -0.37 -25.72
C GLU A 118 24.34 -0.82 -25.21
N ASN A 119 24.37 -1.49 -24.06
CA ASN A 119 25.58 -1.97 -23.41
C ASN A 119 25.78 -3.50 -23.50
N MET A 120 24.96 -4.20 -24.29
CA MET A 120 24.93 -5.68 -24.30
C MET A 120 26.27 -6.29 -24.71
N GLU A 121 26.99 -5.67 -25.65
CA GLU A 121 28.31 -6.15 -26.09
C GLU A 121 29.35 -6.03 -24.96
N ALA A 122 29.41 -4.86 -24.30
CA ALA A 122 30.30 -4.64 -23.16
C ALA A 122 29.95 -5.55 -21.98
N MET A 123 28.65 -5.79 -21.73
CA MET A 123 28.21 -6.73 -20.69
C MET A 123 28.66 -8.16 -21.00
N ALA A 124 28.58 -8.57 -22.27
CA ALA A 124 28.99 -9.90 -22.70
C ALA A 124 30.52 -10.09 -22.73
N SER A 125 31.29 -9.03 -23.01
CA SER A 125 32.77 -9.05 -22.96
C SER A 125 33.33 -8.91 -21.55
N GLY A 126 32.50 -8.53 -20.57
CA GLY A 126 32.92 -8.23 -19.20
C GLY A 126 33.58 -6.85 -19.04
N GLU A 127 33.43 -5.97 -20.04
CA GLU A 127 33.97 -4.61 -20.07
C GLU A 127 32.93 -3.56 -19.64
N TYR A 128 31.71 -3.97 -19.31
CA TYR A 128 30.67 -3.06 -18.84
C TYR A 128 30.98 -2.54 -17.44
N GLU A 129 30.97 -1.22 -17.29
CA GLU A 129 31.03 -0.54 -16.01
C GLU A 129 29.62 -0.28 -15.49
N ASP A 130 29.32 -0.77 -14.29
CA ASP A 130 28.03 -0.55 -13.67
C ASP A 130 27.81 0.95 -13.35
N VAL A 131 26.64 1.46 -13.75
CA VAL A 131 26.19 2.82 -13.43
C VAL A 131 24.89 2.79 -12.61
N PRO A 132 24.68 3.75 -11.69
CA PRO A 132 23.47 3.78 -10.87
C PRO A 132 22.19 3.92 -11.70
N LEU A 133 21.11 3.24 -11.30
CA LEU A 133 19.78 3.33 -11.93
C LEU A 133 19.26 4.77 -11.94
N LEU A 134 19.63 5.59 -10.94
CA LEU A 134 19.26 7.01 -10.89
C LEU A 134 19.85 7.86 -12.02
N SER A 135 20.87 7.37 -12.73
CA SER A 135 21.52 8.11 -13.81
C SER A 135 20.80 7.98 -15.17
N TYR A 136 19.99 6.94 -15.35
CA TYR A 136 19.36 6.65 -16.66
C TYR A 136 17.96 6.03 -16.58
N ALA A 137 17.63 5.29 -15.51
CA ALA A 137 16.41 4.50 -15.43
C ALA A 137 15.24 5.31 -14.83
N ILE A 138 15.50 6.07 -13.76
CA ILE A 138 14.52 6.85 -13.01
C ILE A 138 15.16 8.10 -12.41
N SER A 139 14.47 9.23 -12.39
CA SER A 139 14.94 10.46 -11.72
C SER A 139 14.71 10.40 -10.21
N GLU A 140 15.39 11.25 -9.45
CA GLU A 140 15.15 11.38 -7.99
C GLU A 140 13.71 11.83 -7.70
N SER A 141 13.17 12.78 -8.48
CA SER A 141 11.77 13.21 -8.39
C SER A 141 10.81 12.03 -8.62
N ALA A 142 11.02 11.23 -9.67
CA ALA A 142 10.22 10.05 -9.93
C ALA A 142 10.33 8.99 -8.83
N LEU A 143 11.53 8.77 -8.28
CA LEU A 143 11.77 7.84 -7.17
C LEU A 143 10.89 8.19 -5.96
N TRP A 144 10.87 9.46 -5.57
CA TRP A 144 10.17 9.91 -4.37
C TRP A 144 8.67 10.15 -4.59
N ALA A 145 8.19 10.27 -5.82
CA ALA A 145 6.76 10.37 -6.14
C ALA A 145 5.96 9.06 -5.97
N CYS A 146 6.63 7.91 -5.80
CA CYS A 146 5.95 6.63 -5.64
C CYS A 146 5.20 6.53 -4.30
N THR A 147 3.92 6.18 -4.38
CA THR A 147 3.02 6.01 -3.21
C THR A 147 2.95 4.58 -2.69
N SER A 148 3.74 3.67 -3.26
CA SER A 148 3.71 2.21 -3.00
C SER A 148 2.32 1.56 -3.05
N CYS A 149 1.39 2.12 -3.82
CA CYS A 149 -0.01 1.69 -3.85
C CYS A 149 -0.28 0.45 -4.71
N GLY A 150 0.73 -0.09 -5.40
CA GLY A 150 0.64 -1.33 -6.15
C GLY A 150 -0.10 -1.29 -7.50
N ALA A 151 -0.62 -0.14 -7.94
CA ALA A 151 -1.43 -0.06 -9.16
C ALA A 151 -0.68 -0.53 -10.42
N CYS A 152 0.62 -0.21 -10.52
CA CYS A 152 1.47 -0.63 -11.64
C CYS A 152 1.71 -2.13 -11.70
N VAL A 153 1.79 -2.79 -10.54
CA VAL A 153 2.01 -4.23 -10.42
C VAL A 153 0.72 -4.99 -10.71
N ASP A 154 -0.41 -4.53 -10.17
CA ASP A 154 -1.72 -5.18 -10.34
C ASP A 154 -2.20 -5.16 -11.80
N ILE A 155 -1.95 -4.06 -12.52
CA ILE A 155 -2.43 -3.88 -13.90
C ILE A 155 -1.56 -4.59 -14.95
N CYS A 156 -0.35 -5.05 -14.58
CA CYS A 156 0.61 -5.60 -15.52
C CYS A 156 0.20 -7.03 -15.95
N PRO A 157 -0.10 -7.29 -17.24
CA PRO A 157 -0.55 -8.60 -17.69
C PRO A 157 0.57 -9.66 -17.71
N VAL A 158 1.82 -9.23 -17.60
CA VAL A 158 3.02 -10.08 -17.66
C VAL A 158 3.83 -10.05 -16.37
N GLY A 159 3.22 -9.55 -15.29
CA GLY A 159 3.74 -9.70 -13.95
C GLY A 159 4.90 -8.78 -13.56
N ASN A 160 5.27 -7.78 -14.37
CA ASN A 160 6.30 -6.83 -13.99
C ASN A 160 6.01 -6.12 -12.68
N GLU A 161 7.05 -5.93 -11.86
CA GLU A 161 6.93 -5.37 -10.51
C GLU A 161 7.77 -4.09 -10.29
N PRO A 162 7.64 -3.04 -11.13
CA PRO A 162 8.49 -1.83 -11.06
C PRO A 162 8.41 -1.08 -9.71
N MET A 163 7.35 -1.32 -8.93
CA MET A 163 7.25 -0.78 -7.57
C MET A 163 8.38 -1.28 -6.67
N PHE A 164 8.76 -2.55 -6.76
CA PHE A 164 9.81 -3.12 -5.90
C PHE A 164 11.20 -2.59 -6.29
N ASP A 165 11.45 -2.32 -7.57
CA ASP A 165 12.68 -1.63 -7.99
C ASP A 165 12.79 -0.24 -7.35
N ILE A 166 11.70 0.54 -7.40
CA ILE A 166 11.65 1.87 -6.78
C ILE A 166 11.90 1.78 -5.27
N LEU A 167 11.28 0.81 -4.58
CA LEU A 167 11.46 0.64 -3.14
C LEU A 167 12.88 0.15 -2.81
N GLY A 168 13.49 -0.70 -3.65
CA GLY A 168 14.87 -1.13 -3.52
C GLY A 168 15.86 0.01 -3.75
N ILE A 169 15.62 0.88 -4.73
CA ILE A 169 16.43 2.09 -4.93
C ILE A 169 16.31 3.02 -3.72
N ARG A 170 15.12 3.17 -3.13
CA ARG A 170 14.98 3.93 -1.87
C ARG A 170 15.78 3.31 -0.73
N GLN A 171 15.84 1.98 -0.62
CA GLN A 171 16.67 1.30 0.38
C GLN A 171 18.15 1.64 0.21
N ASP A 172 18.67 1.60 -1.02
CA ASP A 172 20.05 2.03 -1.33
C ASP A 172 20.28 3.50 -0.96
N GLN A 173 19.38 4.39 -1.36
CA GLN A 173 19.52 5.82 -1.07
C GLN A 173 19.56 6.09 0.44
N VAL A 174 18.67 5.45 1.21
CA VAL A 174 18.61 5.67 2.66
C VAL A 174 19.77 5.00 3.40
N LEU A 175 20.03 3.72 3.13
CA LEU A 175 20.94 2.90 3.94
C LEU A 175 22.41 3.07 3.54
N MET A 176 22.68 3.21 2.24
CA MET A 176 24.05 3.33 1.73
C MET A 176 24.48 4.78 1.56
N ASN A 177 23.57 5.64 1.10
CA ASN A 177 23.92 7.01 0.72
C ASN A 177 23.45 8.07 1.72
N SER A 178 22.60 7.71 2.70
CA SER A 178 21.95 8.66 3.62
C SER A 178 21.20 9.79 2.90
N VAL A 179 20.63 9.50 1.73
CA VAL A 179 19.85 10.41 0.88
C VAL A 179 18.37 10.08 0.99
N PHE A 180 17.57 11.08 1.37
CA PHE A 180 16.11 11.02 1.42
C PHE A 180 15.53 12.43 1.54
N PRO A 181 14.23 12.65 1.21
CA PRO A 181 13.59 13.94 1.39
C PRO A 181 13.72 14.45 2.82
N LYS A 182 14.18 15.70 2.96
CA LYS A 182 14.53 16.31 4.26
C LYS A 182 13.39 16.26 5.28
N GLU A 183 12.15 16.31 4.81
CA GLU A 183 10.92 16.25 5.59
C GLU A 183 10.78 14.91 6.34
N LEU A 184 11.28 13.81 5.77
CA LEU A 184 11.22 12.47 6.38
C LEU A 184 12.11 12.35 7.61
N LYS A 185 13.15 13.18 7.74
CA LYS A 185 14.07 13.16 8.89
C LYS A 185 13.33 13.25 10.21
N GLY A 186 12.33 14.13 10.28
CA GLY A 186 11.54 14.31 11.49
C GLY A 186 10.80 13.03 11.87
N ALA A 187 10.22 12.36 10.89
CA ALA A 187 9.45 11.17 11.14
C ALA A 187 10.34 9.94 11.46
N PHE A 188 11.55 9.83 10.90
CA PHE A 188 12.56 8.85 11.33
C PHE A 188 13.00 9.06 12.77
N THR A 189 13.39 10.28 13.12
CA THR A 189 13.78 10.61 14.51
C THR A 189 12.62 10.37 15.49
N GLY A 190 11.38 10.62 15.07
CA GLY A 190 10.19 10.32 15.84
C GLY A 190 10.05 8.83 16.13
N ILE A 191 10.20 7.97 15.12
CA ILE A 191 10.14 6.52 15.27
C ILE A 191 11.27 6.02 16.18
N GLU A 192 12.51 6.44 15.92
CA GLU A 192 13.67 6.03 16.72
C GLU A 192 13.56 6.41 18.19
N ARG A 193 13.08 7.62 18.50
CA ARG A 193 13.10 8.15 19.88
C ARG A 193 11.81 7.90 20.65
N ASN A 194 10.67 7.92 19.95
CA ASN A 194 9.34 7.90 20.57
C ASN A 194 8.48 6.72 20.09
N GLY A 195 9.01 5.85 19.22
CA GLY A 195 8.24 4.75 18.62
C GLY A 195 7.13 5.21 17.68
N ASN A 196 7.08 6.48 17.25
CA ASN A 196 6.04 6.99 16.34
C ASN A 196 6.50 8.16 15.46
N PRO A 197 5.99 8.27 14.22
CA PRO A 197 6.42 9.32 13.29
C PRO A 197 5.91 10.73 13.62
N TRP A 198 5.01 10.90 14.61
CA TRP A 198 4.51 12.21 15.05
C TRP A 198 5.45 12.91 16.05
N GLN A 199 6.55 12.27 16.46
CA GLN A 199 7.48 12.77 17.49
C GLN A 199 6.81 13.05 18.86
N MET A 200 5.70 12.37 19.15
CA MET A 200 4.95 12.59 20.38
C MET A 200 5.34 11.57 21.45
N SER A 201 5.52 12.02 22.70
CA SER A 201 5.85 11.16 23.85
C SER A 201 4.72 11.10 24.89
N GLY A 202 3.52 11.54 24.53
CA GLY A 202 2.34 11.53 25.41
C GLY A 202 1.80 10.11 25.67
N ASP A 203 0.90 10.00 26.65
CA ASP A 203 0.27 8.72 27.00
C ASP A 203 -0.55 8.21 25.81
N ARG A 204 -0.26 6.99 25.37
CA ARG A 204 -0.96 6.34 24.27
C ARG A 204 -2.42 6.02 24.57
N LEU A 205 -2.85 6.15 25.83
CA LEU A 205 -4.25 5.96 26.23
C LEU A 205 -5.07 7.25 26.26
N ASP A 206 -4.48 8.42 25.99
CA ASP A 206 -5.20 9.70 26.03
C ASP A 206 -6.43 9.76 25.10
N TRP A 207 -6.41 9.03 23.98
CA TRP A 207 -7.54 8.97 23.05
C TRP A 207 -8.82 8.37 23.67
N THR A 208 -8.68 7.61 24.77
CA THR A 208 -9.78 6.93 25.48
C THR A 208 -10.59 7.85 26.37
N GLN A 209 -10.06 9.02 26.75
CA GLN A 209 -10.67 9.91 27.76
C GLN A 209 -12.17 10.25 27.52
N PRO A 210 -12.65 10.46 26.27
CA PRO A 210 -14.06 10.76 26.03
C PRO A 210 -15.01 9.55 26.11
N LEU A 211 -14.49 8.32 26.29
CA LEU A 211 -15.31 7.11 26.37
C LEU A 211 -15.93 6.97 27.78
N ASP A 212 -17.15 6.46 27.84
CA ASP A 212 -17.89 6.19 29.07
C ASP A 212 -17.68 4.78 29.63
N PHE A 213 -16.78 4.00 29.02
CA PHE A 213 -16.40 2.66 29.44
C PHE A 213 -14.87 2.50 29.49
N PRO A 214 -14.34 1.60 30.34
CA PRO A 214 -12.91 1.36 30.42
C PRO A 214 -12.38 0.62 29.19
N VAL A 215 -11.17 0.98 28.76
CA VAL A 215 -10.41 0.28 27.72
C VAL A 215 -9.21 -0.39 28.39
N PRO A 216 -9.30 -1.68 28.76
CA PRO A 216 -8.23 -2.33 29.51
C PRO A 216 -7.01 -2.61 28.62
N THR A 217 -5.84 -2.53 29.22
CA THR A 217 -4.60 -3.03 28.62
C THR A 217 -4.52 -4.55 28.68
N ALA A 218 -3.67 -5.16 27.86
CA ALA A 218 -3.42 -6.60 27.89
C ALA A 218 -2.85 -7.09 29.24
N GLU A 219 -2.20 -6.21 30.00
CA GLU A 219 -1.71 -6.49 31.36
C GLU A 219 -2.85 -6.49 32.38
N GLU A 220 -3.81 -5.56 32.26
CA GLU A 220 -5.00 -5.48 33.11
C GLU A 220 -6.02 -6.59 32.81
N ASN A 221 -6.10 -7.02 31.55
CA ASN A 221 -7.01 -8.06 31.08
C ASN A 221 -6.27 -9.14 30.26
N PRO A 222 -5.51 -10.05 30.90
CA PRO A 222 -4.74 -11.08 30.18
C PRO A 222 -5.59 -12.14 29.50
N ASN A 223 -6.90 -12.22 29.82
CA ASN A 223 -7.83 -13.18 29.25
C ASN A 223 -8.56 -12.66 27.99
N TYR A 224 -8.10 -11.55 27.41
CA TYR A 224 -8.69 -10.96 26.21
C TYR A 224 -8.82 -11.97 25.06
N GLU A 225 -9.85 -11.79 24.23
CA GLU A 225 -10.09 -12.56 23.01
C GLU A 225 -9.56 -11.85 21.76
N VAL A 226 -9.65 -10.51 21.77
CA VAL A 226 -9.22 -9.64 20.69
C VAL A 226 -8.22 -8.62 21.21
N LEU A 227 -7.06 -8.52 20.54
CA LEU A 227 -6.15 -7.41 20.73
C LEU A 227 -6.51 -6.31 19.74
N TYR A 228 -6.90 -5.13 20.23
CA TYR A 228 -7.09 -3.97 19.38
C TYR A 228 -5.76 -3.22 19.24
N TRP A 229 -5.14 -3.35 18.06
CA TRP A 229 -3.96 -2.60 17.65
C TRP A 229 -4.37 -1.19 17.19
N VAL A 230 -4.14 -0.22 18.06
CA VAL A 230 -4.58 1.18 17.88
C VAL A 230 -3.75 1.87 16.80
N GLY A 231 -2.46 1.55 16.73
CA GLY A 231 -1.49 2.14 15.82
C GLY A 231 -1.07 3.56 16.22
N CYS A 232 -0.15 4.13 15.45
CA CYS A 232 0.36 5.48 15.69
C CYS A 232 -0.67 6.57 15.36
N ALA A 233 -1.37 6.45 14.23
CA ALA A 233 -2.40 7.42 13.84
C ALA A 233 -3.56 7.44 14.85
N GLY A 234 -4.08 6.26 15.25
CA GLY A 234 -5.18 6.18 16.22
C GLY A 234 -4.84 6.74 17.60
N ALA A 235 -3.57 6.69 18.00
CA ALA A 235 -3.12 7.24 19.27
C ALA A 235 -2.91 8.77 19.22
N TYR A 236 -2.34 9.30 18.12
CA TYR A 236 -1.81 10.68 18.10
C TYR A 236 -2.50 11.65 17.14
N ASP A 237 -3.18 11.18 16.10
CA ASP A 237 -3.87 12.04 15.14
C ASP A 237 -5.32 12.30 15.62
N PRO A 238 -5.72 13.55 15.91
CA PRO A 238 -7.04 13.85 16.50
C PRO A 238 -8.23 13.40 15.64
N ASN A 239 -8.10 13.37 14.31
CA ASN A 239 -9.15 12.89 13.43
C ASN A 239 -9.25 11.36 13.53
N THR A 240 -8.10 10.68 13.54
CA THR A 240 -8.04 9.22 13.64
C THR A 240 -8.41 8.71 15.04
N GLN A 241 -8.21 9.51 16.09
CA GLN A 241 -8.68 9.18 17.44
C GLN A 241 -10.21 8.99 17.48
N LYS A 242 -10.97 9.66 16.61
CA LYS A 242 -12.43 9.43 16.49
C LYS A 242 -12.72 8.02 15.98
N THR A 243 -12.02 7.60 14.94
CA THR A 243 -12.05 6.22 14.44
C THR A 243 -11.65 5.22 15.52
N ALA A 244 -10.59 5.51 16.27
CA ALA A 244 -10.12 4.61 17.32
C ALA A 244 -11.16 4.41 18.43
N ARG A 245 -11.80 5.51 18.85
CA ARG A 245 -12.95 5.47 19.77
C ARG A 245 -14.12 4.70 19.18
N ALA A 246 -14.46 4.93 17.91
CA ALA A 246 -15.57 4.24 17.27
C ALA A 246 -15.36 2.71 17.23
N ILE A 247 -14.15 2.25 16.92
CA ILE A 247 -13.79 0.83 16.97
C ILE A 247 -13.93 0.27 18.39
N ALA A 248 -13.42 0.97 19.39
CA ALA A 248 -13.57 0.57 20.79
C ALA A 248 -15.03 0.53 21.24
N THR A 249 -15.86 1.49 20.81
CA THR A 249 -17.31 1.51 21.08
C THR A 249 -18.01 0.31 20.44
N ILE A 250 -17.67 -0.07 19.21
CA ILE A 250 -18.23 -1.25 18.53
C ILE A 250 -17.85 -2.53 19.29
N LEU A 251 -16.59 -2.70 19.66
CA LEU A 251 -16.11 -3.84 20.45
C LEU A 251 -16.85 -3.94 21.79
N HIS A 252 -16.96 -2.82 22.52
CA HIS A 252 -17.65 -2.75 23.79
C HIS A 252 -19.16 -3.05 23.66
N ALA A 253 -19.85 -2.41 22.72
CA ALA A 253 -21.28 -2.60 22.49
C ALA A 253 -21.63 -4.03 22.06
N SER A 254 -20.70 -4.71 21.38
CA SER A 254 -20.87 -6.10 20.93
C SER A 254 -20.48 -7.14 21.99
N GLY A 255 -20.11 -6.70 23.20
CA GLY A 255 -19.69 -7.57 24.30
C GLY A 255 -18.39 -8.34 24.03
N VAL A 256 -17.54 -7.85 23.12
CA VAL A 256 -16.25 -8.50 22.82
C VAL A 256 -15.28 -8.24 23.97
N ASN A 257 -14.66 -9.30 24.49
CA ASN A 257 -13.61 -9.18 25.48
C ASN A 257 -12.30 -8.74 24.80
N PHE A 258 -12.04 -7.44 24.73
CA PHE A 258 -10.86 -6.88 24.07
C PHE A 258 -9.87 -6.23 25.05
N ALA A 259 -8.64 -6.07 24.58
CA ALA A 259 -7.61 -5.29 25.25
C ALA A 259 -6.78 -4.48 24.24
N VAL A 260 -6.04 -3.48 24.73
CA VAL A 260 -5.05 -2.72 23.95
C VAL A 260 -3.64 -2.90 24.54
N LEU A 261 -2.61 -2.54 23.79
CA LEU A 261 -1.23 -2.57 24.30
C LEU A 261 -0.85 -1.31 25.12
N GLY A 262 -1.62 -0.23 25.00
CA GLY A 262 -1.34 1.04 25.68
C GLY A 262 0.06 1.57 25.35
N ASN A 263 0.82 1.95 26.37
CA ASN A 263 2.18 2.49 26.23
C ASN A 263 3.21 1.44 25.79
N SER A 264 2.87 0.15 25.75
CA SER A 264 3.74 -0.87 25.14
C SER A 264 3.66 -0.92 23.62
N GLU A 265 2.65 -0.28 23.00
CA GLU A 265 2.51 -0.28 21.54
C GLU A 265 3.42 0.76 20.88
N THR A 266 4.02 0.41 19.75
CA THR A 266 4.75 1.36 18.90
C THR A 266 4.24 1.32 17.46
N CYS A 267 4.77 2.17 16.59
CA CYS A 267 4.48 2.13 15.17
C CYS A 267 4.86 0.76 14.57
N THR A 268 4.10 0.28 13.59
CA THR A 268 4.44 -0.95 12.85
C THR A 268 5.69 -0.82 11.98
N GLY A 269 6.21 0.39 11.79
CA GLY A 269 7.37 0.66 10.95
C GLY A 269 7.07 0.79 9.44
N ASP A 270 5.81 0.65 8.99
CA ASP A 270 5.46 0.71 7.56
C ASP A 270 6.07 1.92 6.83
N MET A 271 6.01 3.12 7.45
CA MET A 271 6.63 4.32 6.88
C MET A 271 8.14 4.13 6.66
N ALA A 272 8.86 3.63 7.66
CA ALA A 272 10.30 3.40 7.58
C ALA A 272 10.61 2.44 6.41
N ARG A 273 9.90 1.32 6.35
CA ARG A 273 10.03 0.33 5.27
C ARG A 273 9.81 0.93 3.88
N ARG A 274 8.68 1.63 3.67
CA ARG A 274 8.32 2.20 2.35
C ARG A 274 9.15 3.40 1.91
N SER A 275 9.84 4.04 2.85
CA SER A 275 10.79 5.11 2.57
C SER A 275 12.21 4.61 2.32
N GLY A 276 12.49 3.32 2.55
CA GLY A 276 13.82 2.71 2.36
C GLY A 276 14.63 2.52 3.65
N ASN A 277 14.14 2.98 4.81
CA ASN A 277 14.81 2.75 6.09
C ASN A 277 14.50 1.35 6.64
N GLU A 278 15.03 0.33 5.95
CA GLU A 278 14.79 -1.09 6.27
C GLU A 278 15.38 -1.49 7.63
N TYR A 279 16.50 -0.90 8.03
CA TYR A 279 17.11 -1.16 9.33
C TYR A 279 16.18 -0.71 10.47
N LEU A 280 15.68 0.53 10.41
CA LEU A 280 14.72 1.02 11.39
C LEU A 280 13.43 0.19 11.39
N PHE A 281 12.97 -0.24 10.22
CA PHE A 281 11.84 -1.16 10.15
C PHE A 281 12.13 -2.49 10.86
N SER A 282 13.28 -3.11 10.61
CA SER A 282 13.66 -4.39 11.21
C SER A 282 13.66 -4.31 12.74
N GLU A 283 14.25 -3.24 13.31
CA GLU A 283 14.25 -3.02 14.76
C GLU A 283 12.83 -2.87 15.33
N MET A 284 11.99 -2.08 14.65
CA MET A 284 10.59 -1.91 15.04
C MET A 284 9.79 -3.21 14.93
N ALA A 285 10.03 -4.01 13.89
CA ALA A 285 9.37 -5.30 13.68
C ALA A 285 9.74 -6.27 14.80
N LYS A 286 11.04 -6.47 15.07
CA LYS A 286 11.53 -7.35 16.15
C LYS A 286 10.97 -6.94 17.51
N GLY A 287 11.05 -5.66 17.88
CA GLY A 287 10.53 -5.18 19.17
C GLY A 287 9.01 -5.30 19.32
N ASN A 288 8.26 -5.06 18.24
CA ASN A 288 6.81 -5.27 18.24
C ASN A 288 6.45 -6.76 18.31
N ILE A 289 7.19 -7.63 17.64
CA ILE A 289 6.99 -9.09 17.71
C ILE A 289 7.20 -9.60 19.13
N ASP A 290 8.27 -9.17 19.80
CA ASP A 290 8.52 -9.53 21.21
C ASP A 290 7.38 -9.08 22.11
N THR A 291 6.90 -7.85 21.92
CA THR A 291 5.77 -7.30 22.68
C THR A 291 4.48 -8.08 22.46
N LEU A 292 4.15 -8.37 21.20
CA LEU A 292 2.94 -9.13 20.83
C LEU A 292 2.99 -10.57 21.38
N ASN A 293 4.13 -11.24 21.27
CA ASN A 293 4.33 -12.58 21.79
C ASN A 293 4.25 -12.62 23.33
N ARG A 294 4.81 -11.62 24.02
CA ARG A 294 4.73 -11.51 25.49
C ARG A 294 3.29 -11.45 25.99
N VAL A 295 2.39 -10.78 25.25
CA VAL A 295 0.97 -10.71 25.60
C VAL A 295 0.13 -11.85 25.03
N GLY A 296 0.73 -12.81 24.31
CA GLY A 296 0.04 -13.96 23.72
C GLY A 296 -0.83 -13.63 22.50
N ALA A 297 -0.51 -12.55 21.78
CA ALA A 297 -1.27 -12.11 20.61
C ALA A 297 -1.19 -13.08 19.42
N ASP A 298 -0.15 -13.92 19.36
CA ASP A 298 0.06 -14.99 18.38
C ASP A 298 -1.08 -16.02 18.36
N LYS A 299 -1.79 -16.16 19.48
CA LYS A 299 -2.92 -17.11 19.66
C LYS A 299 -4.28 -16.44 19.59
N LYS A 300 -4.33 -15.15 19.27
CA LYS A 300 -5.53 -14.31 19.34
C LYS A 300 -5.74 -13.58 18.02
N LYS A 301 -6.92 -12.96 17.87
CA LYS A 301 -7.20 -12.09 16.74
C LYS A 301 -6.68 -10.69 17.06
N ILE A 302 -5.93 -10.10 16.14
CA ILE A 302 -5.55 -8.68 16.19
C ILE A 302 -6.50 -7.92 15.28
N VAL A 303 -7.18 -6.91 15.82
CA VAL A 303 -8.00 -5.98 15.03
C VAL A 303 -7.25 -4.66 14.89
N THR A 304 -7.31 -4.04 13.71
CA THR A 304 -6.76 -2.69 13.51
C THR A 304 -7.64 -1.82 12.62
N GLY A 305 -7.65 -0.53 12.91
CA GLY A 305 -8.29 0.50 12.08
C GLY A 305 -7.50 0.87 10.82
N CYS A 306 -6.23 0.43 10.73
CA CYS A 306 -5.31 0.87 9.68
C CYS A 306 -4.93 -0.26 8.73
N PRO A 307 -5.25 -0.18 7.42
CA PRO A 307 -4.84 -1.18 6.44
C PRO A 307 -3.32 -1.33 6.28
N HIS A 308 -2.53 -0.29 6.58
CA HIS A 308 -1.07 -0.41 6.59
C HIS A 308 -0.61 -1.30 7.75
N CYS A 309 -1.21 -1.14 8.94
CA CYS A 309 -0.93 -2.02 10.08
C CYS A 309 -1.40 -3.45 9.81
N LEU A 310 -2.57 -3.63 9.17
CA LEU A 310 -3.06 -4.94 8.72
C LEU A 310 -2.01 -5.63 7.85
N HIS A 311 -1.49 -4.92 6.85
CA HIS A 311 -0.51 -5.44 5.92
C HIS A 311 0.80 -5.79 6.60
N THR A 312 1.38 -4.85 7.35
CA THR A 312 2.70 -5.06 7.96
C THR A 312 2.66 -6.18 9.02
N LEU A 313 1.68 -6.16 9.92
CA LEU A 313 1.53 -7.20 10.95
C LEU A 313 1.16 -8.57 10.35
N GLY A 314 0.27 -8.59 9.36
CA GLY A 314 -0.29 -9.83 8.81
C GLY A 314 0.51 -10.45 7.67
N LYS A 315 1.31 -9.68 6.93
CA LYS A 315 2.02 -10.12 5.72
C LYS A 315 3.53 -10.02 5.82
N GLU A 316 4.06 -9.02 6.50
CA GLU A 316 5.51 -8.73 6.49
C GLU A 316 6.24 -9.20 7.74
N TYR A 317 5.63 -9.13 8.93
CA TYR A 317 6.24 -9.62 10.17
C TYR A 317 6.56 -11.12 10.13
N SER A 318 5.90 -11.88 9.26
CA SER A 318 6.19 -13.30 9.07
C SER A 318 7.62 -13.58 8.60
N ALA A 319 8.23 -12.66 7.83
CA ALA A 319 9.63 -12.75 7.43
C ALA A 319 10.60 -12.54 8.61
N TYR A 320 10.12 -12.02 9.73
CA TYR A 320 10.85 -11.79 10.98
C TYR A 320 10.40 -12.74 12.11
N GLY A 321 9.64 -13.79 11.79
CA GLY A 321 9.15 -14.80 12.75
C GLY A 321 7.85 -14.43 13.47
N GLY A 322 7.22 -13.29 13.14
CA GLY A 322 5.93 -12.87 13.69
C GLY A 322 4.75 -13.38 12.87
N HIS A 323 4.01 -14.35 13.38
CA HIS A 323 2.83 -14.90 12.71
C HIS A 323 1.54 -14.54 13.46
N TYR A 324 0.74 -13.65 12.87
CA TYR A 324 -0.47 -13.12 13.53
C TYR A 324 -1.70 -13.25 12.65
N THR A 325 -2.85 -13.51 13.29
CA THR A 325 -4.15 -13.42 12.63
C THR A 325 -4.66 -11.99 12.77
N VAL A 326 -4.47 -11.18 11.73
CA VAL A 326 -4.80 -9.76 11.72
C VAL A 326 -6.03 -9.51 10.85
N MET A 327 -6.94 -8.69 11.35
CA MET A 327 -8.21 -8.37 10.72
C MET A 327 -8.41 -6.84 10.71
N HIS A 328 -8.93 -6.32 9.60
CA HIS A 328 -9.33 -4.93 9.52
C HIS A 328 -10.63 -4.68 10.30
N HIS A 329 -10.80 -3.49 10.87
CA HIS A 329 -12.01 -3.16 11.63
C HIS A 329 -13.32 -3.37 10.84
N THR A 330 -13.31 -3.18 9.51
CA THR A 330 -14.51 -3.46 8.68
C THR A 330 -14.85 -4.93 8.60
N GLN A 331 -13.85 -5.82 8.56
CA GLN A 331 -14.05 -7.28 8.60
C GLN A 331 -14.55 -7.72 9.98
N MET A 332 -14.07 -7.07 11.03
CA MET A 332 -14.60 -7.29 12.38
C MET A 332 -16.07 -6.87 12.46
N ILE A 333 -16.42 -5.69 11.94
CA ILE A 333 -17.81 -5.21 11.90
C ILE A 333 -18.70 -6.22 11.17
N GLU A 334 -18.31 -6.65 9.98
CA GLU A 334 -19.03 -7.66 9.20
C GLU A 334 -19.23 -8.96 10.00
N SER A 335 -18.18 -9.47 10.65
CA SER A 335 -18.28 -10.68 11.50
C SER A 335 -19.23 -10.48 12.67
N LEU A 336 -19.19 -9.33 13.35
CA LEU A 336 -20.05 -9.05 14.51
C LEU A 336 -21.51 -8.88 14.11
N THR A 337 -21.78 -8.28 12.95
CA THR A 337 -23.14 -8.18 12.40
C THR A 337 -23.67 -9.57 12.03
N ALA A 338 -22.87 -10.38 11.33
CA ALA A 338 -23.24 -11.75 10.95
C ALA A 338 -23.52 -12.65 12.17
N ASP A 339 -22.77 -12.46 13.26
CA ASP A 339 -22.96 -13.18 14.52
C ASP A 339 -24.16 -12.64 15.35
N GLY A 340 -24.87 -11.60 14.88
CA GLY A 340 -25.97 -10.97 15.60
C GLY A 340 -25.55 -10.20 16.86
N LYS A 341 -24.26 -9.90 17.01
CA LYS A 341 -23.69 -9.14 18.14
C LYS A 341 -23.73 -7.63 17.92
N LEU A 342 -23.92 -7.20 16.68
CA LEU A 342 -23.99 -5.80 16.29
C LEU A 342 -25.28 -5.53 15.52
N ASN A 343 -26.18 -4.73 16.10
CA ASN A 343 -27.47 -4.37 15.50
C ASN A 343 -27.48 -2.88 15.15
N THR A 344 -27.40 -2.56 13.86
CA THR A 344 -27.43 -1.20 13.33
C THR A 344 -28.84 -0.81 12.88
N ALA A 345 -29.15 0.49 12.92
CA ALA A 345 -30.39 1.01 12.38
C ALA A 345 -30.37 0.99 10.84
N THR A 346 -31.45 0.51 10.22
CA THR A 346 -31.54 0.30 8.76
C THR A 346 -32.35 1.38 8.03
N ASP A 347 -32.94 2.33 8.75
CA ASP A 347 -34.02 3.19 8.23
C ASP A 347 -33.53 4.50 7.57
N GLN A 348 -32.35 4.48 6.94
CA GLN A 348 -31.88 5.60 6.11
C GLN A 348 -31.69 5.18 4.66
N GLN A 349 -31.93 6.14 3.76
CA GLN A 349 -31.61 6.05 2.34
C GLN A 349 -30.64 7.20 1.99
N THR A 350 -29.72 7.51 2.91
CA THR A 350 -28.70 8.53 2.68
C THR A 350 -27.62 7.96 1.76
N GLN A 351 -27.22 8.72 0.75
CA GLN A 351 -26.18 8.31 -0.18
C GLN A 351 -24.79 8.49 0.41
N VAL A 352 -23.96 7.47 0.26
CA VAL A 352 -22.54 7.48 0.65
C VAL A 352 -21.70 7.00 -0.52
N THR A 353 -20.50 7.55 -0.69
CA THR A 353 -19.47 6.98 -1.58
C THR A 353 -18.30 6.47 -0.77
N PHE A 354 -17.56 5.48 -1.26
CA PHE A 354 -16.48 4.83 -0.51
C PHE A 354 -15.14 4.92 -1.25
N HIS A 355 -14.11 5.41 -0.57
CA HIS A 355 -12.73 5.31 -1.06
C HIS A 355 -12.11 3.98 -0.63
N ASP A 356 -11.88 3.08 -1.59
CA ASP A 356 -11.13 1.83 -1.39
C ASP A 356 -9.64 2.11 -1.07
N PRO A 357 -9.16 1.85 0.16
CA PRO A 357 -7.75 2.01 0.50
C PRO A 357 -6.90 0.96 -0.23
N CYS A 358 -5.81 1.37 -0.87
CA CYS A 358 -4.95 0.45 -1.61
C CYS A 358 -4.41 -0.71 -0.74
N TYR A 359 -4.04 -0.44 0.52
CA TYR A 359 -3.55 -1.46 1.46
C TYR A 359 -4.64 -2.42 1.92
N LEU A 360 -5.92 -2.03 1.90
CA LEU A 360 -7.02 -2.94 2.22
C LEU A 360 -7.37 -3.80 1.00
N GLY A 361 -7.55 -3.13 -0.15
CA GLY A 361 -7.95 -3.73 -1.41
C GLY A 361 -6.82 -4.41 -2.17
N ARG A 362 -6.00 -3.63 -2.90
CA ARG A 362 -4.98 -4.19 -3.80
C ARG A 362 -3.94 -5.05 -3.09
N HIS A 363 -3.53 -4.68 -1.89
CA HIS A 363 -2.51 -5.45 -1.16
C HIS A 363 -3.08 -6.63 -0.37
N ASN A 364 -4.30 -6.54 0.17
CA ASN A 364 -4.87 -7.57 1.07
C ASN A 364 -6.14 -8.25 0.57
N GLY A 365 -6.67 -7.84 -0.58
CA GLY A 365 -7.81 -8.48 -1.25
C GLY A 365 -9.18 -8.17 -0.63
N GLU A 366 -9.25 -7.27 0.36
CA GLU A 366 -10.50 -6.95 1.05
C GLU A 366 -11.21 -5.77 0.39
N TYR A 367 -12.43 -6.03 -0.08
CA TYR A 367 -13.29 -5.04 -0.72
C TYR A 367 -14.73 -5.10 -0.21
N GLN A 368 -15.16 -6.24 0.34
CA GLN A 368 -16.56 -6.49 0.59
C GLN A 368 -16.96 -6.03 2.00
N ALA A 369 -16.13 -6.27 3.00
CA ALA A 369 -16.45 -5.95 4.38
C ALA A 369 -16.79 -4.46 4.62
N PRO A 370 -16.07 -3.47 4.04
CA PRO A 370 -16.47 -2.06 4.17
C PRO A 370 -17.85 -1.78 3.56
N ARG A 371 -18.17 -2.42 2.43
CA ARG A 371 -19.43 -2.21 1.71
C ARG A 371 -20.60 -2.81 2.48
N ASN A 372 -20.40 -4.01 3.04
CA ASN A 372 -21.39 -4.68 3.89
C ASN A 372 -21.66 -3.84 5.14
N ALA A 373 -20.62 -3.37 5.84
CA ALA A 373 -20.77 -2.50 7.00
C ALA A 373 -21.54 -1.21 6.70
N LEU A 374 -21.32 -0.59 5.53
CA LEU A 374 -22.07 0.59 5.09
C LEU A 374 -23.53 0.26 4.78
N ALA A 375 -23.79 -0.85 4.09
CA ALA A 375 -25.14 -1.30 3.76
C ALA A 375 -25.96 -1.65 5.02
N ASP A 376 -25.36 -2.40 5.95
CA ASP A 376 -25.96 -2.78 7.23
C ASP A 376 -26.25 -1.55 8.10
N SER A 377 -25.51 -0.46 7.91
CA SER A 377 -25.76 0.83 8.58
C SER A 377 -26.94 1.62 7.99
N GLY A 378 -27.68 1.05 7.03
CA GLY A 378 -28.80 1.71 6.35
C GLY A 378 -28.34 2.81 5.40
N LEU A 379 -27.25 2.61 4.66
CA LEU A 379 -26.77 3.58 3.66
C LEU A 379 -26.81 3.00 2.25
N SER A 380 -27.09 3.87 1.28
CA SER A 380 -27.03 3.51 -0.14
C SER A 380 -25.67 3.89 -0.72
N LEU A 381 -24.84 2.88 -1.01
CA LEU A 381 -23.51 3.09 -1.58
C LEU A 381 -23.58 3.46 -3.07
N VAL A 382 -23.04 4.62 -3.43
CA VAL A 382 -22.78 5.07 -4.80
C VAL A 382 -21.28 4.98 -5.07
N GLU A 383 -20.89 4.03 -5.91
CA GLU A 383 -19.49 3.77 -6.23
C GLU A 383 -18.90 4.88 -7.13
N MET A 384 -17.66 5.27 -6.85
CA MET A 384 -16.84 6.01 -7.81
C MET A 384 -16.54 5.12 -9.03
N ALA A 385 -16.34 5.73 -10.21
CA ALA A 385 -16.05 4.98 -11.44
C ALA A 385 -14.82 4.06 -11.31
N ARG A 386 -13.78 4.55 -10.62
CA ARG A 386 -12.59 3.77 -10.23
C ARG A 386 -12.76 3.29 -8.79
N ASN A 387 -13.14 2.02 -8.63
CA ASN A 387 -13.34 1.36 -7.34
C ASN A 387 -12.67 -0.03 -7.30
N LYS A 388 -12.68 -0.65 -6.13
CA LYS A 388 -12.08 -1.97 -5.86
C LYS A 388 -10.62 -2.00 -6.33
N ARG A 389 -10.19 -3.04 -7.05
CA ARG A 389 -8.81 -3.15 -7.57
C ARG A 389 -8.39 -1.96 -8.45
N ASN A 390 -9.36 -1.33 -9.12
CA ASN A 390 -9.13 -0.19 -10.02
C ASN A 390 -9.11 1.17 -9.29
N ALA A 391 -9.26 1.20 -7.95
CA ALA A 391 -9.34 2.44 -7.20
C ALA A 391 -8.09 3.31 -7.34
N PHE A 392 -8.29 4.61 -7.47
CA PHE A 392 -7.19 5.56 -7.53
C PHE A 392 -6.67 5.88 -6.12
N CYS A 393 -5.35 6.01 -5.97
CA CYS A 393 -4.70 6.19 -4.68
C CYS A 393 -5.12 7.50 -4.01
N CYS A 394 -5.15 7.54 -2.67
CA CYS A 394 -5.33 8.79 -1.90
C CYS A 394 -4.08 9.68 -1.87
N GLY A 395 -2.91 9.15 -2.24
CA GLY A 395 -1.63 9.87 -2.23
C GLY A 395 -0.80 9.71 -0.95
N ALA A 396 -1.28 8.99 0.08
CA ALA A 396 -0.60 8.97 1.38
C ALA A 396 0.51 7.92 1.56
N GLY A 397 0.40 6.79 0.85
CA GLY A 397 1.30 5.63 1.00
C GLY A 397 2.73 5.96 0.57
N GLY A 398 3.68 5.02 0.66
CA GLY A 398 5.04 5.29 0.20
C GLY A 398 5.76 6.40 0.98
N ALA A 399 5.37 6.62 2.24
CA ALA A 399 5.79 7.73 3.11
C ALA A 399 5.39 9.14 2.63
N GLN A 400 4.53 9.28 1.63
CA GLN A 400 4.13 10.58 1.08
C GLN A 400 3.50 11.52 2.11
N VAL A 401 2.71 11.01 3.08
CA VAL A 401 2.06 11.83 4.11
C VAL A 401 3.03 12.60 5.03
N TRP A 402 4.33 12.29 4.96
CA TRP A 402 5.39 12.86 5.79
C TRP A 402 6.30 13.85 5.07
N LYS A 403 6.02 14.13 3.80
CA LYS A 403 6.78 15.06 2.99
C LYS A 403 5.86 15.86 2.08
N GLU A 404 6.41 16.88 1.45
CA GLU A 404 5.71 17.56 0.36
C GLU A 404 5.65 16.65 -0.87
N GLU A 405 4.55 16.77 -1.60
CA GLU A 405 4.32 16.04 -2.84
C GLU A 405 5.16 16.64 -3.98
N GLU A 406 5.70 15.80 -4.85
CA GLU A 406 6.55 16.18 -5.96
C GLU A 406 5.81 17.07 -6.96
N GLU A 407 6.56 17.90 -7.70
CA GLU A 407 6.01 18.79 -8.70
C GLU A 407 5.19 18.03 -9.76
N GLY A 408 4.01 18.59 -10.07
CA GLY A 408 3.07 18.07 -11.04
C GLY A 408 1.88 19.03 -11.19
N ASP A 409 0.88 18.63 -11.96
CA ASP A 409 -0.29 19.46 -12.28
C ASP A 409 -1.27 19.61 -11.10
N GLN A 410 -1.36 18.59 -10.24
CA GLN A 410 -2.24 18.58 -9.08
C GLN A 410 -1.79 17.57 -8.01
N ALA A 411 -2.35 17.67 -6.80
CA ALA A 411 -2.16 16.65 -5.76
C ALA A 411 -2.94 15.37 -6.10
N VAL A 412 -2.37 14.20 -5.78
CA VAL A 412 -3.04 12.90 -5.96
C VAL A 412 -4.36 12.84 -5.18
N SER A 413 -4.36 13.41 -3.98
CA SER A 413 -5.55 13.46 -3.12
C SER A 413 -6.68 14.31 -3.73
N ASP A 414 -6.35 15.43 -4.37
CA ASP A 414 -7.33 16.32 -5.01
C ASP A 414 -7.99 15.63 -6.20
N HIS A 415 -7.19 14.98 -7.07
CA HIS A 415 -7.74 14.19 -8.17
C HIS A 415 -8.70 13.11 -7.65
N ARG A 416 -8.33 12.38 -6.59
CA ARG A 416 -9.22 11.33 -6.05
C ARG A 416 -10.48 11.92 -5.42
N PHE A 417 -10.35 13.06 -4.74
CA PHE A 417 -11.47 13.71 -4.09
C PHE A 417 -12.49 14.25 -5.11
N GLU A 418 -12.03 14.76 -6.26
CA GLU A 418 -12.93 15.14 -7.36
C GLU A 418 -13.76 13.96 -7.88
N GLU A 419 -13.18 12.75 -7.96
CA GLU A 419 -13.96 11.54 -8.29
C GLU A 419 -15.04 11.24 -7.27
N ALA A 420 -14.76 11.44 -5.97
CA ALA A 420 -15.73 11.26 -4.90
C ALA A 420 -16.85 12.30 -5.01
N LYS A 421 -16.51 13.58 -5.21
CA LYS A 421 -17.48 14.66 -5.38
C LYS A 421 -18.40 14.44 -6.58
N ASN A 422 -17.85 13.92 -7.69
CA ASN A 422 -18.61 13.63 -8.91
C ASN A 422 -19.66 12.52 -8.75
N THR A 423 -19.64 11.76 -7.64
CA THR A 423 -20.73 10.81 -7.33
C THR A 423 -22.00 11.50 -6.84
N GLY A 424 -21.91 12.75 -6.36
CA GLY A 424 -23.04 13.48 -5.77
C GLY A 424 -23.40 13.05 -4.35
N ALA A 425 -22.66 12.14 -3.73
CA ALA A 425 -22.88 11.73 -2.34
C ALA A 425 -22.49 12.85 -1.35
N GLU A 426 -23.25 13.00 -0.26
CA GLU A 426 -22.94 13.97 0.80
C GLU A 426 -21.80 13.49 1.71
N THR A 427 -21.64 12.17 1.84
CA THR A 427 -20.64 11.54 2.71
C THR A 427 -19.63 10.73 1.88
N LEU A 428 -18.35 10.94 2.15
CA LEU A 428 -17.24 10.10 1.69
C LEU A 428 -16.78 9.21 2.85
N ALA A 429 -17.12 7.92 2.76
CA ALA A 429 -16.62 6.91 3.66
C ALA A 429 -15.18 6.52 3.31
N VAL A 430 -14.35 6.37 4.33
CA VAL A 430 -12.97 5.87 4.26
C VAL A 430 -12.78 4.71 5.23
N GLY A 431 -11.76 3.87 5.00
CA GLY A 431 -11.40 2.77 5.90
C GLY A 431 -9.91 2.74 6.18
N CYS A 432 -9.26 3.91 6.26
CA CYS A 432 -7.83 4.04 6.49
C CYS A 432 -7.52 5.42 7.06
N PRO A 433 -6.78 5.52 8.18
CA PRO A 433 -6.40 6.81 8.79
C PRO A 433 -5.71 7.77 7.83
N PHE A 434 -4.78 7.25 7.03
CA PHE A 434 -4.04 8.07 6.07
C PHE A 434 -4.92 8.52 4.91
N CYS A 435 -5.85 7.67 4.45
CA CYS A 435 -6.83 8.10 3.46
C CYS A 435 -7.78 9.16 4.03
N ALA A 436 -8.20 9.02 5.28
CA ALA A 436 -9.01 10.02 5.98
C ALA A 436 -8.32 11.37 6.01
N ARG A 437 -7.03 11.42 6.37
CA ARG A 437 -6.24 12.65 6.36
C ARG A 437 -6.18 13.28 4.96
N MET A 438 -5.75 12.52 3.95
CA MET A 438 -5.62 13.05 2.58
C MET A 438 -6.96 13.54 2.01
N MET A 439 -8.06 12.80 2.26
CA MET A 439 -9.38 13.20 1.79
C MET A 439 -9.92 14.42 2.54
N ASN A 440 -9.63 14.58 3.84
CA ASN A 440 -9.99 15.78 4.60
C ASN A 440 -9.21 17.01 4.13
N ASP A 441 -7.92 16.86 3.83
CA ASP A 441 -7.10 17.95 3.30
C ASP A 441 -7.61 18.41 1.93
N ALA A 442 -7.94 17.46 1.04
CA ALA A 442 -8.56 17.75 -0.26
C ALA A 442 -9.96 18.36 -0.13
N ASN A 443 -10.79 17.83 0.78
CA ASN A 443 -12.11 18.40 1.10
C ASN A 443 -11.99 19.86 1.57
N THR A 444 -11.01 20.16 2.43
CA THR A 444 -10.76 21.51 2.92
C THR A 444 -10.38 22.46 1.78
N ARG A 445 -9.47 22.04 0.89
CA ARG A 445 -9.10 22.82 -0.31
C ARG A 445 -10.28 23.05 -1.26
N ALA A 446 -11.20 22.08 -1.35
CA ALA A 446 -12.41 22.16 -2.16
C ALA A 446 -13.56 22.96 -1.50
N GLY A 447 -13.37 23.51 -0.29
CA GLY A 447 -14.40 24.30 0.41
C GLY A 447 -15.37 23.47 1.27
N ASN A 448 -14.94 22.27 1.71
CA ASN A 448 -15.69 21.32 2.52
C ASN A 448 -17.06 20.87 1.96
N PRO A 449 -17.16 20.45 0.68
CA PRO A 449 -18.43 20.05 0.09
C PRO A 449 -18.98 18.70 0.60
N MET A 450 -18.15 17.85 1.24
CA MET A 450 -18.55 16.52 1.70
C MET A 450 -18.21 16.29 3.18
N HIS A 451 -18.88 15.33 3.81
CA HIS A 451 -18.52 14.78 5.11
C HIS A 451 -17.58 13.58 4.94
N VAL A 452 -16.31 13.72 5.33
CA VAL A 452 -15.35 12.60 5.31
C VAL A 452 -15.40 11.87 6.66
N LYS A 453 -15.78 10.59 6.66
CA LYS A 453 -15.93 9.78 7.88
C LYS A 453 -15.36 8.38 7.69
N ASP A 454 -14.77 7.82 8.73
CA ASP A 454 -14.43 6.40 8.73
C ASP A 454 -15.67 5.51 8.83
N VAL A 455 -15.62 4.31 8.24
CA VAL A 455 -16.72 3.33 8.31
C VAL A 455 -17.10 3.01 9.77
N ALA A 456 -16.14 2.92 10.69
CA ALA A 456 -16.44 2.69 12.11
C ALA A 456 -17.27 3.83 12.73
N GLU A 457 -16.98 5.10 12.38
CA GLU A 457 -17.75 6.26 12.86
C GLU A 457 -19.19 6.19 12.38
N ILE A 458 -19.40 5.86 11.10
CA ILE A 458 -20.71 5.69 10.48
C ILE A 458 -21.52 4.59 11.19
N VAL A 459 -20.87 3.45 11.48
CA VAL A 459 -21.51 2.33 12.18
C VAL A 459 -21.93 2.76 13.58
N VAL A 460 -21.07 3.45 14.35
CA VAL A 460 -21.44 3.96 15.69
C VAL A 460 -22.59 4.95 15.64
N GLU A 461 -22.62 5.85 14.65
CA GLU A 461 -23.78 6.73 14.43
C GLU A 461 -25.06 5.93 14.20
N SER A 462 -24.99 4.82 13.45
CA SER A 462 -26.13 3.92 13.24
C SER A 462 -26.58 3.21 14.52
N LEU A 463 -25.63 2.72 15.34
CA LEU A 463 -25.93 2.10 16.64
C LEU A 463 -26.66 3.06 17.59
N ASN A 464 -26.21 4.31 17.63
CA ASN A 464 -26.80 5.33 18.51
C ASN A 464 -28.23 5.70 18.09
N ARG A 465 -28.53 5.67 16.77
CA ARG A 465 -29.89 5.87 16.27
C ARG A 465 -30.81 4.73 16.70
N GLY A 466 -30.37 3.47 16.57
CA GLY A 466 -31.17 2.31 16.99
C GLY A 466 -31.56 2.32 18.47
N LYS A 467 -30.62 2.71 19.34
CA LYS A 467 -30.89 2.89 20.78
C LYS A 467 -31.86 4.04 21.08
N GLY A 468 -31.93 5.04 20.20
CA GLY A 468 -32.85 6.17 20.30
C GLY A 468 -34.29 5.81 19.92
N SER A 469 -34.47 4.96 18.91
CA SER A 469 -35.80 4.48 18.50
C SER A 469 -36.42 3.52 19.52
N GLU A 470 -35.64 2.65 20.17
CA GLU A 470 -36.13 1.71 21.18
C GLU A 470 -36.61 2.37 22.49
N LYS A 471 -36.23 3.63 22.76
CA LYS A 471 -36.69 4.39 23.94
C LYS A 471 -37.95 5.22 23.66
N GLY A 472 -38.43 5.26 22.41
CA GLY A 472 -39.57 6.06 21.97
C GLY A 472 -40.87 5.27 21.75
N GLU A 473 -40.81 3.93 21.81
CA GLU A 473 -41.96 3.01 21.92
C GLU A 473 -42.17 2.60 23.39
#